data_AF-A0A7C4I8U4-F1
#
_entry.id   AF-A0A7C4I8U4-F1
#
_cell.length_a   1.000
_cell.length_b   1.000
_cell.length_c   1.000
_cell.angle_alpha   90.00
_cell.angle_beta   90.00
_cell.angle_gamma   90.00
#
_symmetry.space_group_name_H-M   'P 1'
#
loop_
_entity.id
_entity.type
_entity.pdbx_description
1 polymer ?
#
loop_
_entity_poly.entity_id
_entity_poly.type
_entity_poly.pdbx_seq_one_letter_code
_entity_poly.pdbx_strand_id
1 'polypeptide(L)'
;MNRVPAARAHTTLALACAFALACLLAMALAPGTARANDLEAGIAAMNRKDYPTAFRLLEPLAKSGNAQAQLRLGLMYFHGHGVRESDAEAMRWFERAARQGVAEAQFQLGNMYAYGLVEAAPGVDLDRQAAQWYFEAARQGHADAQYSLGILFLTGKGVVQNPQEALKWIRRAAEQGHADAAAYLRGS
;
A
#
# COMPACT_ATOMS: atom_id res chain seq x y z
N MET A 1 -62.98 9.97 -58.83
CA MET A 1 -61.53 9.90 -59.09
C MET A 1 -60.81 10.96 -58.28
N ASN A 2 -60.27 10.61 -57.11
CA ASN A 2 -59.15 11.35 -56.50
C ASN A 2 -58.48 10.52 -55.40
N ARG A 3 -57.16 10.67 -55.30
CA ARG A 3 -56.18 9.89 -54.55
C ARG A 3 -56.31 10.04 -53.03
N VAL A 4 -56.02 8.97 -52.26
CA VAL A 4 -55.27 9.05 -50.98
C VAL A 4 -54.42 7.76 -50.83
N PRO A 5 -53.13 7.83 -50.43
CA PRO A 5 -52.22 6.70 -50.39
C PRO A 5 -52.20 5.99 -49.02
N ALA A 6 -51.87 4.71 -49.05
CA ALA A 6 -51.50 3.93 -47.87
C ALA A 6 -50.16 4.41 -47.30
N ALA A 7 -50.09 4.73 -46.02
CA ALA A 7 -48.82 4.92 -45.32
C ALA A 7 -48.90 4.63 -43.82
N ARG A 8 -48.13 3.59 -43.44
CA ARG A 8 -47.24 3.51 -42.27
C ARG A 8 -47.85 3.54 -40.87
N ALA A 9 -47.93 2.36 -40.25
CA ALA A 9 -48.06 2.26 -38.79
C ALA A 9 -47.48 0.97 -38.18
N HIS A 10 -46.33 0.43 -38.63
CA HIS A 10 -45.80 -0.82 -38.02
C HIS A 10 -44.30 -0.91 -37.76
N THR A 11 -43.48 0.11 -38.07
CA THR A 11 -42.01 -0.04 -38.00
C THR A 11 -41.32 0.63 -36.81
N THR A 12 -42.04 1.27 -35.88
CA THR A 12 -41.41 2.00 -34.76
C THR A 12 -41.28 1.22 -33.45
N LEU A 13 -42.05 0.14 -33.22
CA LEU A 13 -41.99 -0.57 -31.92
C LEU A 13 -40.86 -1.63 -31.81
N ALA A 14 -40.34 -2.14 -32.93
CA ALA A 14 -39.32 -3.19 -32.88
C ALA A 14 -37.90 -2.69 -32.53
N LEU A 15 -37.61 -1.39 -32.71
CA LEU A 15 -36.29 -0.83 -32.43
C LEU A 15 -36.05 -0.47 -30.95
N ALA A 16 -37.10 -0.27 -30.16
CA ALA A 16 -36.95 0.10 -28.75
C ALA A 16 -36.52 -1.07 -27.85
N CYS A 17 -36.82 -2.32 -28.22
CA CYS A 17 -36.51 -3.50 -27.40
C CYS A 17 -35.08 -4.02 -27.59
N ALA A 18 -34.42 -3.69 -28.71
CA ALA A 18 -33.04 -4.13 -28.99
C ALA A 18 -31.97 -3.30 -28.26
N PHE A 19 -32.28 -2.04 -27.89
CA PHE A 19 -31.33 -1.17 -27.18
C PHE A 19 -31.27 -1.44 -25.67
N ALA A 20 -32.37 -1.90 -25.06
CA ALA A 20 -32.39 -2.23 -23.63
C ALA A 20 -31.57 -3.49 -23.29
N LEU A 21 -31.46 -4.44 -24.22
CA LEU A 21 -30.71 -5.69 -24.01
C LEU A 21 -29.18 -5.52 -24.17
N ALA A 22 -28.73 -4.51 -24.93
CA ALA A 22 -27.31 -4.23 -25.14
C ALA A 22 -26.64 -3.53 -23.93
N CYS A 23 -27.39 -2.78 -23.13
CA CYS A 23 -26.86 -2.13 -21.92
C CYS A 23 -26.65 -3.10 -20.74
N LEU A 24 -27.36 -4.24 -20.70
CA LEU A 24 -27.23 -5.23 -19.62
C LEU A 24 -26.06 -6.21 -19.84
N LEU A 25 -25.55 -6.37 -21.06
CA LEU A 25 -24.42 -7.26 -21.35
C LEU A 25 -23.04 -6.56 -21.30
N ALA A 26 -22.99 -5.22 -21.36
CA ALA A 26 -21.76 -4.44 -21.29
C ALA A 26 -21.26 -4.16 -19.86
N MET A 27 -22.02 -4.55 -18.82
CA MET A 27 -21.60 -4.44 -17.40
C MET A 27 -20.77 -5.63 -16.90
N ALA A 28 -20.51 -6.65 -17.73
CA ALA A 28 -19.90 -7.90 -17.25
C ALA A 28 -18.36 -7.96 -17.25
N LEU A 29 -17.64 -7.02 -17.87
CA LEU A 29 -16.18 -6.97 -17.79
C LEU A 29 -15.67 -5.52 -17.77
N ALA A 30 -15.87 -4.84 -16.65
CA ALA A 30 -15.07 -3.64 -16.39
C ALA A 30 -13.61 -4.06 -16.15
N PRO A 31 -12.61 -3.44 -16.81
CA PRO A 31 -11.18 -3.76 -16.61
C PRO A 31 -10.68 -3.56 -15.17
N GLY A 32 -11.50 -2.98 -14.29
CA GLY A 32 -11.22 -2.83 -12.86
C GLY A 32 -11.24 -4.13 -12.05
N THR A 33 -12.06 -5.12 -12.41
CA THR A 33 -12.15 -6.39 -11.64
C THR A 33 -10.98 -7.33 -11.95
N ALA A 34 -10.51 -7.36 -13.21
CA ALA A 34 -9.35 -8.13 -13.61
C ALA A 34 -8.07 -7.69 -12.87
N ARG A 35 -7.83 -6.38 -12.74
CA ARG A 35 -6.66 -5.85 -12.03
C ARG A 35 -6.70 -6.05 -10.51
N ALA A 36 -7.89 -6.05 -9.90
CA ALA A 36 -8.05 -6.39 -8.49
C ALA A 36 -7.70 -7.87 -8.25
N ASN A 37 -8.16 -8.76 -9.14
CA ASN A 37 -7.83 -10.20 -9.09
C ASN A 37 -6.32 -10.44 -9.25
N ASP A 38 -5.63 -9.64 -10.08
CA ASP A 38 -4.18 -9.77 -10.28
C ASP A 38 -3.37 -9.40 -9.01
N LEU A 39 -3.84 -8.43 -8.22
CA LEU A 39 -3.18 -8.05 -6.96
C LEU A 39 -3.23 -9.21 -5.96
N GLU A 40 -4.42 -9.78 -5.76
CA GLU A 40 -4.61 -10.91 -4.84
C GLU A 40 -3.83 -12.13 -5.31
N ALA A 41 -3.86 -12.45 -6.60
CA ALA A 41 -3.08 -13.54 -7.17
C ALA A 41 -1.58 -13.33 -6.99
N GLY A 42 -1.09 -12.10 -7.17
CA GLY A 42 0.30 -11.71 -6.92
C GLY A 42 0.70 -11.90 -5.45
N ILE A 43 -0.12 -11.42 -4.51
CA ILE A 43 0.11 -11.60 -3.07
C ILE A 43 0.07 -13.09 -2.69
N ALA A 44 -0.88 -13.86 -3.22
CA ALA A 44 -0.96 -15.29 -2.98
C ALA A 44 0.27 -16.04 -3.52
N ALA A 45 0.80 -15.61 -4.67
CA ALA A 45 2.06 -16.15 -5.20
C ALA A 45 3.25 -15.85 -4.27
N MET A 46 3.34 -14.65 -3.69
CA MET A 46 4.36 -14.34 -2.67
C MET A 46 4.26 -15.25 -1.44
N ASN A 47 3.05 -15.49 -0.94
CA ASN A 47 2.84 -16.37 0.21
C ASN A 47 3.26 -17.83 -0.07
N ARG A 48 3.14 -18.28 -1.32
CA ARG A 48 3.64 -19.58 -1.79
C ARG A 48 5.13 -19.56 -2.14
N LYS A 49 5.82 -18.43 -1.98
CA LYS A 49 7.21 -18.19 -2.40
C LYS A 49 7.44 -18.35 -3.91
N ASP A 50 6.38 -18.27 -4.71
CA ASP A 50 6.45 -18.19 -6.17
C ASP A 50 6.69 -16.73 -6.58
N TYR A 51 7.92 -16.28 -6.30
CA TYR A 51 8.32 -14.90 -6.52
C TYR A 51 8.37 -14.49 -8.00
N PRO A 52 8.76 -15.35 -8.97
CA PRO A 52 8.67 -15.00 -10.38
C PRO A 52 7.23 -14.67 -10.82
N THR A 53 6.25 -15.49 -10.41
CA THR A 53 4.83 -15.21 -10.71
C THR A 53 4.35 -13.96 -9.99
N ALA A 54 4.72 -13.78 -8.72
CA ALA A 54 4.38 -12.58 -7.96
C ALA A 54 4.90 -11.31 -8.65
N PHE A 55 6.17 -11.30 -9.06
CA PHE A 55 6.78 -10.15 -9.73
C PHE A 55 6.03 -9.81 -11.02
N ARG A 56 5.78 -10.82 -11.86
CA ARG A 56 5.05 -10.65 -13.13
C ARG A 56 3.67 -10.01 -12.95
N LEU A 57 2.95 -10.36 -11.88
CA LEU A 57 1.61 -9.84 -11.59
C LEU A 57 1.66 -8.46 -10.92
N LEU A 58 2.58 -8.24 -9.98
CA LEU A 58 2.63 -7.04 -9.16
C LEU A 58 3.33 -5.87 -9.86
N GLU A 59 4.33 -6.14 -10.71
CA GLU A 59 5.09 -5.10 -11.43
C GLU A 59 4.21 -4.12 -12.22
N PRO A 60 3.31 -4.58 -13.12
CA PRO A 60 2.45 -3.67 -13.87
C PRO A 60 1.48 -2.88 -12.96
N LEU A 61 0.97 -3.50 -11.89
CA LEU A 61 0.06 -2.85 -10.95
C LEU A 61 0.75 -1.73 -10.18
N ALA A 62 1.97 -1.97 -9.69
CA ALA A 62 2.76 -0.97 -8.99
C ALA A 62 3.13 0.21 -9.90
N LYS A 63 3.51 -0.09 -11.15
CA LYS A 63 3.75 0.92 -12.20
C LYS A 63 2.49 1.75 -12.50
N SER A 64 1.30 1.15 -12.42
CA SER A 64 0.02 1.86 -12.56
C SER A 64 -0.44 2.62 -11.30
N GLY A 65 0.37 2.66 -10.24
CA GLY A 65 0.09 3.44 -9.04
C GLY A 65 -0.53 2.68 -7.88
N ASN A 66 -0.80 1.36 -8.00
CA ASN A 66 -1.41 0.60 -6.90
C ASN A 66 -0.46 0.54 -5.69
N ALA A 67 -0.85 1.19 -4.59
CA ALA A 67 0.01 1.37 -3.42
C ALA A 67 0.39 0.04 -2.73
N GLN A 68 -0.50 -0.95 -2.73
CA GLN A 68 -0.21 -2.27 -2.15
C GLN A 68 0.77 -3.05 -3.03
N ALA A 69 0.61 -3.01 -4.35
CA ALA A 69 1.58 -3.60 -5.26
C ALA A 69 2.96 -2.93 -5.15
N GLN A 70 3.00 -1.61 -4.97
CA GLN A 70 4.24 -0.87 -4.72
C GLN A 70 4.93 -1.32 -3.42
N LEU A 71 4.18 -1.43 -2.32
CA LEU A 71 4.71 -1.99 -1.07
C LEU A 71 5.29 -3.39 -1.29
N ARG A 72 4.57 -4.27 -1.99
CA ARG A 72 5.00 -5.65 -2.24
C ARG A 72 6.26 -5.71 -3.12
N LEU A 73 6.35 -4.92 -4.17
CA LEU A 73 7.58 -4.80 -4.96
C LEU A 73 8.75 -4.27 -4.13
N GLY A 74 8.50 -3.28 -3.26
CA GLY A 74 9.52 -2.77 -2.34
C GLY A 74 10.10 -3.90 -1.48
N LEU A 75 9.24 -4.72 -0.88
CA LEU A 75 9.66 -5.90 -0.10
C LEU A 75 10.40 -6.94 -0.97
N MET A 76 10.01 -7.13 -2.23
CA MET A 76 10.69 -8.04 -3.14
C MET A 76 12.12 -7.58 -3.45
N TYR A 77 12.32 -6.29 -3.73
CA TYR A 77 13.65 -5.73 -3.91
C TYR A 77 14.46 -5.71 -2.62
N PHE A 78 13.84 -5.44 -1.47
CA PHE A 78 14.52 -5.42 -0.18
C PHE A 78 15.07 -6.79 0.24
N HIS A 79 14.39 -7.88 -0.11
CA HIS A 79 14.80 -9.24 0.24
C HIS A 79 15.36 -10.07 -0.93
N GLY A 80 15.49 -9.49 -2.12
CA GLY A 80 15.92 -10.23 -3.32
C GLY A 80 14.95 -11.36 -3.73
N HIS A 81 13.66 -11.22 -3.44
CA HIS A 81 12.65 -12.24 -3.74
C HIS A 81 12.22 -12.15 -5.21
N GLY A 82 12.73 -13.05 -6.05
CA GLY A 82 12.40 -13.12 -7.48
C GLY A 82 13.05 -12.00 -8.32
N VAL A 83 13.83 -11.13 -7.68
CA VAL A 83 14.64 -10.06 -8.28
C VAL A 83 15.96 -9.96 -7.55
N ARG A 84 16.95 -9.30 -8.15
CA ARG A 84 18.19 -8.97 -7.43
C ARG A 84 17.89 -7.95 -6.33
N GLU A 85 18.40 -8.22 -5.14
CA GLU A 85 18.28 -7.33 -3.99
C GLU A 85 18.79 -5.92 -4.29
N SER A 86 18.05 -4.90 -3.85
CA SER A 86 18.41 -3.50 -4.04
C SER A 86 17.64 -2.60 -3.08
N ASP A 87 18.36 -2.05 -2.09
CA ASP A 87 17.81 -1.01 -1.20
C ASP A 87 17.31 0.21 -1.98
N ALA A 88 18.07 0.65 -2.99
CA ALA A 88 17.68 1.80 -3.80
C ALA A 88 16.32 1.60 -4.53
N GLU A 89 16.05 0.41 -5.07
CA GLU A 89 14.73 0.10 -5.65
C GLU A 89 13.66 -0.05 -4.56
N ALA A 90 13.98 -0.73 -3.46
CA ALA A 90 13.06 -0.91 -2.33
C ALA A 90 12.57 0.44 -1.81
N MET A 91 13.50 1.37 -1.55
CA MET A 91 13.23 2.73 -1.11
C MET A 91 12.30 3.46 -2.09
N ARG A 92 12.58 3.42 -3.40
CA ARG A 92 11.72 4.05 -4.42
C ARG A 92 10.29 3.56 -4.37
N TRP A 93 10.09 2.25 -4.20
CA TRP A 93 8.76 1.66 -4.15
C TRP A 93 8.06 1.93 -2.82
N PHE A 94 8.77 1.84 -1.70
CA PHE A 94 8.24 2.21 -0.39
C PHE A 94 7.84 3.66 -0.32
N GLU A 95 8.65 4.59 -0.83
CA GLU A 95 8.29 6.02 -0.89
C GLU A 95 6.99 6.25 -1.66
N ARG A 96 6.80 5.59 -2.81
CA ARG A 96 5.57 5.72 -3.61
C ARG A 96 4.36 5.21 -2.84
N ALA A 97 4.46 4.08 -2.15
CA ALA A 97 3.39 3.54 -1.33
C ALA A 97 3.13 4.37 -0.06
N ALA A 98 4.19 4.86 0.58
CA ALA A 98 4.16 5.65 1.80
C ALA A 98 3.49 7.02 1.58
N ARG A 99 3.76 7.68 0.44
CA ARG A 99 3.09 8.92 0.02
C ARG A 99 1.60 8.73 -0.25
N GLN A 100 1.17 7.50 -0.54
CA GLN A 100 -0.25 7.13 -0.67
C GLN A 100 -0.89 6.70 0.66
N GLY A 101 -0.15 6.79 1.78
CA GLY A 101 -0.67 6.50 3.11
C GLY A 101 -0.58 5.03 3.52
N VAL A 102 0.16 4.17 2.82
CA VAL A 102 0.32 2.77 3.27
C VAL A 102 1.21 2.73 4.51
N ALA A 103 0.61 2.49 5.68
CA ALA A 103 1.30 2.52 6.98
C ALA A 103 2.51 1.58 7.05
N GLU A 104 2.39 0.36 6.52
CA GLU A 104 3.52 -0.59 6.43
C GLU A 104 4.66 0.00 5.58
N ALA A 105 4.37 0.64 4.45
CA ALA A 105 5.41 1.23 3.62
C ALA A 105 6.10 2.42 4.31
N GLN A 106 5.34 3.21 5.07
CA GLN A 106 5.91 4.27 5.91
C GLN A 106 6.80 3.69 7.01
N PHE A 107 6.38 2.60 7.67
CA PHE A 107 7.22 1.90 8.64
C PHE A 107 8.51 1.38 8.02
N GLN A 108 8.42 0.71 6.86
CA GLN A 108 9.61 0.21 6.15
C GLN A 108 10.54 1.35 5.71
N LEU A 109 10.00 2.46 5.23
CA LEU A 109 10.81 3.62 4.89
C LEU A 109 11.50 4.22 6.13
N GLY A 110 10.80 4.26 7.27
CA GLY A 110 11.38 4.61 8.57
C GLY A 110 12.55 3.71 8.96
N ASN A 111 12.40 2.39 8.78
CA ASN A 111 13.48 1.42 9.00
C ASN A 111 14.69 1.72 8.10
N MET A 112 14.47 1.98 6.81
CA MET A 112 15.56 2.28 5.89
C MET A 112 16.36 3.52 6.32
N TYR A 113 15.68 4.59 6.76
CA TYR A 113 16.36 5.76 7.33
C TYR A 113 17.09 5.43 8.64
N ALA A 114 16.45 4.70 9.56
CA ALA A 114 17.02 4.38 10.87
C ALA A 114 18.28 3.51 10.79
N TYR A 115 18.35 2.63 9.79
CA TYR A 115 19.49 1.76 9.51
C TYR A 115 20.50 2.33 8.51
N GLY A 116 20.25 3.52 7.96
CA GLY A 116 21.15 4.16 7.00
C GLY A 116 21.23 3.46 5.64
N LEU A 117 20.16 2.77 5.23
CA LEU A 117 20.04 2.05 3.95
C LEU A 117 19.61 2.96 2.79
N VAL A 118 19.72 4.28 2.98
CA VAL A 118 19.25 5.29 2.03
C VAL A 118 20.43 6.11 1.52
N GLU A 119 20.40 6.47 0.24
CA GLU A 119 21.31 7.46 -0.31
C GLU A 119 20.76 8.86 0.02
N ALA A 120 21.27 9.45 1.11
CA ALA A 120 20.83 10.77 1.54
C ALA A 120 21.79 11.88 1.10
N ALA A 121 21.23 13.05 0.77
CA ALA A 121 22.02 14.23 0.48
C ALA A 121 22.81 14.70 1.72
N PRO A 122 23.96 15.38 1.52
CA PRO A 122 24.72 15.96 2.63
C PRO A 122 23.84 16.85 3.52
N GLY A 123 23.95 16.66 4.85
CA GLY A 123 23.19 17.45 5.83
C GLY A 123 21.78 16.95 6.13
N VAL A 124 21.33 15.84 5.52
CA VAL A 124 20.08 15.18 5.90
C VAL A 124 20.25 14.48 7.25
N ASP A 125 19.37 14.82 8.19
CA ASP A 125 19.24 14.18 9.49
C ASP A 125 18.41 12.89 9.35
N LEU A 126 19.09 11.75 9.23
CA LEU A 126 18.45 10.44 9.01
C LEU A 126 17.54 10.05 10.16
N ASP A 127 17.93 10.37 11.39
CA ASP A 127 17.16 10.02 12.58
C ASP A 127 15.82 10.77 12.60
N ARG A 128 15.85 12.05 12.22
CA ARG A 128 14.62 12.84 12.06
C ARG A 128 13.73 12.32 10.94
N GLN A 129 14.31 11.88 9.82
CA GLN A 129 13.54 11.28 8.72
C GLN A 129 12.88 9.96 9.16
N ALA A 130 13.61 9.10 9.87
CA ALA A 130 13.06 7.87 10.44
C ALA A 130 11.90 8.17 11.39
N ALA A 131 12.10 9.13 12.32
CA ALA A 131 11.08 9.55 13.26
C ALA A 131 9.80 10.04 12.58
N GLN A 132 9.94 10.83 11.51
CA GLN A 132 8.80 11.34 10.76
C GLN A 132 7.98 10.21 10.13
N TRP A 133 8.65 9.24 9.50
CA TRP A 133 7.95 8.12 8.87
C TRP A 133 7.31 7.15 9.87
N TYR A 134 7.99 6.87 10.99
CA TYR A 134 7.37 6.12 12.07
C TYR A 134 6.17 6.85 12.66
N PHE A 135 6.21 8.17 12.79
CA PHE A 135 5.07 8.95 13.26
C PHE A 135 3.85 8.81 12.33
N GLU A 136 4.04 8.91 11.02
CA GLU A 136 2.95 8.73 10.04
C GLU A 136 2.34 7.32 10.09
N ALA A 137 3.16 6.27 10.23
CA ALA A 137 2.67 4.90 10.36
C ALA A 137 1.99 4.66 11.72
N ALA A 138 2.56 5.17 12.81
CA ALA A 138 2.07 5.01 14.18
C ALA A 138 0.70 5.67 14.37
N ARG A 139 0.49 6.85 13.76
CA ARG A 139 -0.79 7.58 13.78
C ARG A 139 -1.91 6.81 13.09
N GLN A 140 -1.58 5.88 12.20
CA GLN A 140 -2.52 4.98 11.53
C GLN A 140 -2.73 3.65 12.27
N GLY A 141 -2.12 3.48 13.45
CA GLY A 141 -2.30 2.27 14.25
C GLY A 141 -1.20 1.22 14.07
N HIS A 142 -0.20 1.43 13.22
CA HIS A 142 0.82 0.41 12.98
C HIS A 142 1.62 0.08 14.26
N ALA A 143 1.45 -1.13 14.80
CA ALA A 143 1.97 -1.50 16.12
C ALA A 143 3.50 -1.40 16.21
N ASP A 144 4.24 -1.91 15.22
CA ASP A 144 5.71 -1.83 15.24
C ASP A 144 6.19 -0.36 15.18
N ALA A 145 5.60 0.46 14.31
CA ALA A 145 5.91 1.89 14.24
C ALA A 145 5.58 2.64 15.55
N GLN A 146 4.49 2.28 16.24
CA GLN A 146 4.17 2.84 17.56
C GLN A 146 5.23 2.47 18.59
N TYR A 147 5.67 1.21 18.61
CA TYR A 147 6.75 0.78 19.50
C TYR A 147 8.06 1.51 19.17
N SER A 148 8.47 1.53 17.89
CA SER A 148 9.67 2.24 17.44
C SER A 148 9.64 3.72 17.80
N LEU A 149 8.51 4.42 17.57
CA LEU A 149 8.34 5.82 17.96
C LEU A 149 8.44 6.01 19.48
N GLY A 150 7.92 5.07 20.25
CA GLY A 150 8.11 5.02 21.71
C GLY A 150 9.59 4.98 22.11
N ILE A 151 10.37 4.11 21.47
CA ILE A 151 11.81 4.02 21.68
C ILE A 151 12.53 5.32 21.26
N LEU A 152 12.13 5.95 20.16
CA LEU A 152 12.70 7.24 19.76
C LEU A 152 12.46 8.32 20.81
N PHE A 153 11.25 8.40 21.39
CA PHE A 153 10.98 9.34 22.48
C PHE A 153 11.73 9.01 23.77
N LEU A 154 12.02 7.73 24.07
CA LEU A 154 12.87 7.38 25.22
C LEU A 154 14.33 7.79 25.02
N THR A 155 14.83 7.66 23.80
CA THR A 155 16.26 7.87 23.48
C THR A 155 16.57 9.29 23.03
N GLY A 156 15.57 10.05 22.57
CA GLY A 156 15.77 11.36 21.93
C GLY A 156 16.37 11.24 20.51
N LYS A 157 16.34 10.07 19.89
CA LYS A 157 16.88 9.86 18.54
C LYS A 157 15.91 10.41 17.50
N GLY A 158 16.28 11.51 16.84
CA GLY A 158 15.45 12.17 15.82
C GLY A 158 14.24 12.95 16.36
N VAL A 159 14.02 12.95 17.68
CA VAL A 159 12.93 13.64 18.38
C VAL A 159 13.42 14.22 19.70
N VAL A 160 12.69 15.18 20.27
CA VAL A 160 12.96 15.61 21.65
C VAL A 160 12.59 14.47 22.60
N GLN A 161 13.53 14.09 23.47
CA GLN A 161 13.31 13.04 24.45
C GLN A 161 12.10 13.36 25.33
N ASN A 162 11.17 12.42 25.45
CA ASN A 162 9.96 12.56 26.24
C ASN A 162 9.45 11.19 26.72
N PRO A 163 9.85 10.74 27.92
CA PRO A 163 9.45 9.44 28.45
C PRO A 163 7.93 9.28 28.63
N GLN A 164 7.19 10.37 28.90
CA GLN A 164 5.74 10.29 29.03
C GLN A 164 5.07 10.02 27.69
N GLU A 165 5.53 10.68 26.62
CA GLU A 165 5.02 10.43 25.27
C GLU A 165 5.42 9.04 24.78
N ALA A 166 6.63 8.58 25.10
CA ALA A 166 7.05 7.22 24.82
C ALA A 166 6.11 6.17 25.40
N LEU A 167 5.76 6.28 26.70
CA LEU A 167 4.87 5.33 27.35
C LEU A 167 3.48 5.29 26.71
N LYS A 168 2.97 6.40 26.18
CA LYS A 168 1.70 6.41 25.45
C LYS A 168 1.78 5.57 24.18
N TRP A 169 2.84 5.73 23.39
CA TRP A 169 3.03 4.99 22.14
C TRP A 169 3.30 3.50 22.40
N ILE A 170 4.15 3.18 23.38
CA ILE A 170 4.43 1.79 23.78
C ILE A 170 3.15 1.11 24.28
N ARG A 171 2.31 1.80 25.06
CA ARG A 171 1.03 1.25 25.51
C ARG A 171 0.09 0.94 24.34
N ARG A 172 -0.04 1.84 23.37
CA ARG A 172 -0.85 1.59 22.16
C ARG A 172 -0.35 0.37 21.37
N ALA A 173 0.97 0.18 21.26
CA ALA A 173 1.54 -1.01 20.62
C ALA A 173 1.24 -2.29 21.42
N ALA A 174 1.37 -2.24 22.75
CA ALA A 174 1.11 -3.37 23.63
C ALA A 174 -0.38 -3.78 23.65
N GLU A 175 -1.30 -2.81 23.60
CA GLU A 175 -2.76 -3.05 23.48
C GLU A 175 -3.11 -3.81 22.19
N GLN A 176 -2.27 -3.68 21.16
CA GLN A 176 -2.39 -4.43 19.90
C GLN A 176 -1.63 -5.76 19.90
N GLY A 177 -1.07 -6.17 21.03
CA GLY A 177 -0.35 -7.43 21.18
C GLY A 177 1.12 -7.41 20.76
N HIS A 178 1.72 -6.23 20.55
CA HIS A 178 3.15 -6.15 20.27
C HIS A 178 3.97 -6.68 21.45
N ALA A 179 4.73 -7.75 21.22
CA ALA A 179 5.40 -8.51 22.28
C ALA A 179 6.42 -7.68 23.06
N ASP A 180 7.31 -6.96 22.37
CA ASP A 180 8.35 -6.15 23.04
C ASP A 180 7.76 -4.97 23.80
N ALA A 181 6.75 -4.30 23.25
CA ALA A 181 6.02 -3.24 23.93
C ALA A 181 5.35 -3.74 25.23
N ALA A 182 4.70 -4.91 25.17
CA ALA A 182 4.10 -5.53 26.34
C ALA A 182 5.15 -5.98 27.37
N ALA A 183 6.30 -6.48 26.92
CA ALA A 183 7.41 -6.85 27.80
C ALA A 183 8.02 -5.62 28.49
N TYR A 184 8.22 -4.54 27.75
CA TYR A 184 8.71 -3.26 28.27
C TYR A 184 7.82 -2.77 29.42
N LEU A 185 6.49 -2.78 29.25
CA LEU A 185 5.55 -2.31 30.27
C LEU A 185 5.44 -3.22 31.50
N ARG A 186 5.78 -4.51 31.38
CA ARG A 186 5.83 -5.42 32.53
C ARG A 186 7.11 -5.26 33.35
N GLY A 187 8.18 -4.75 32.74
CA GLY A 187 9.48 -4.54 33.39
C GLY A 187 9.76 -3.09 33.82
N SER A 188 8.93 -2.12 33.40
CA SER A 188 9.07 -0.69 33.68
C SER A 188 8.46 -0.25 35.01
#